data_AF-A0A4Q4YKI3-F1
#
_entry.id   AF-A0A4Q4YKI3-F1
#
_cell.length_a   1.000
_cell.length_b   1.000
_cell.length_c   1.000
_cell.angle_alpha   90.00
_cell.angle_beta   90.00
_cell.angle_gamma   90.00
#
_symmetry.space_group_name_H-M   'P 1'
#
loop_
_entity.id
_entity.type
_entity.pdbx_description
1 polymer ?
#
loop_
_entity_poly.entity_id
_entity_poly.type
_entity_poly.pdbx_seq_one_letter_code
_entity_poly.pdbx_strand_id
1 'polypeptide(L)'
;MNYNQQSIKGSSCTGLYETTGSGNGQRIHWSGDFQIDPNFNGNVVKGFCFVGLTQGLETRLTDIRSIPSTFDWKVYEETEWKGNVVYDFMSSDTKVDSTSSNTQELMLWLYWQGGQYGWKLYQGVNRDTGINVSSLLAPENKMFGNASAGAFDGDIKDWLVAL
;
A
#
# COMPACT_ATOMS: atom_id res chain seq x y z
N MET A 1 -2.75 -10.24 -2.30
CA MET A 1 -3.87 -11.06 -1.75
C MET A 1 -5.18 -10.47 -2.26
N ASN A 2 -6.03 -11.28 -2.88
CA ASN A 2 -7.37 -10.85 -3.30
C ASN A 2 -8.40 -11.25 -2.23
N TYR A 3 -8.46 -10.47 -1.16
CA TYR A 3 -9.28 -10.79 0.01
C TYR A 3 -10.77 -10.43 -0.16
N ASN A 4 -11.14 -9.73 -1.23
CA ASN A 4 -12.51 -9.30 -1.50
C ASN A 4 -12.99 -9.74 -2.89
N GLN A 5 -12.58 -10.94 -3.31
CA GLN A 5 -12.90 -11.51 -4.62
C GLN A 5 -14.40 -11.58 -4.89
N GLN A 6 -15.23 -11.81 -3.85
CA GLN A 6 -16.69 -11.79 -3.93
C GLN A 6 -17.27 -10.45 -4.38
N SER A 7 -16.52 -9.36 -4.20
CA SER A 7 -16.90 -8.01 -4.66
C SER A 7 -16.37 -7.69 -6.06
N ILE A 8 -15.67 -8.63 -6.71
CA ILE A 8 -15.17 -8.49 -8.07
C ILE A 8 -16.11 -9.19 -9.04
N LYS A 9 -16.56 -8.45 -10.06
CA LYS A 9 -17.09 -9.02 -11.29
C LYS A 9 -16.04 -8.79 -12.37
N GLY A 10 -15.29 -9.84 -12.71
CA GLY A 10 -14.12 -9.79 -13.58
C GLY A 10 -12.95 -10.62 -13.03
N SER A 11 -11.72 -10.17 -13.22
CA SER A 11 -10.49 -10.86 -12.84
C SER A 11 -9.50 -9.95 -12.09
N SER A 12 -8.61 -10.56 -11.31
CA SER A 12 -7.48 -9.90 -10.67
C SER A 12 -6.33 -10.89 -10.53
N CYS A 13 -5.15 -10.50 -11.01
CA CYS A 13 -3.96 -11.32 -11.08
C CYS A 13 -2.75 -10.56 -10.53
N THR A 14 -1.78 -11.29 -10.00
CA THR A 14 -0.46 -10.75 -9.61
C THR A 14 0.61 -11.48 -10.40
N GLY A 15 1.40 -10.73 -11.17
CA GLY A 15 2.52 -11.26 -11.93
C GLY A 15 3.85 -10.99 -11.22
N LEU A 16 4.71 -12.00 -11.12
CA LEU A 16 6.12 -11.83 -10.77
C LEU A 16 6.93 -12.05 -12.04
N TYR A 17 7.72 -11.05 -12.45
CA TYR A 17 8.57 -11.15 -13.64
C TYR A 17 9.97 -11.60 -13.26
N GLU A 18 10.59 -10.91 -12.31
CA GLU A 18 11.96 -11.22 -11.89
C GLU A 18 12.24 -10.76 -10.46
N THR A 19 13.24 -11.40 -9.87
CA THR A 19 13.89 -10.96 -8.65
C THR A 19 15.39 -10.96 -8.91
N THR A 20 16.04 -9.82 -8.70
CA THR A 20 17.47 -9.64 -8.94
C THR A 20 18.15 -9.10 -7.69
N GLY A 21 19.47 -9.26 -7.60
CA GLY A 21 20.24 -8.85 -6.43
C GLY A 21 19.98 -9.70 -5.17
N SER A 22 20.45 -9.21 -4.03
CA SER A 22 20.28 -9.86 -2.71
C SER A 22 20.43 -8.85 -1.57
N GLY A 23 19.93 -9.19 -0.38
CA GLY A 23 19.94 -8.31 0.79
C GLY A 23 19.30 -6.96 0.49
N ASN A 24 19.92 -5.87 0.94
CA ASN A 24 19.43 -4.49 0.70
C ASN A 24 19.44 -4.08 -0.80
N GLY A 25 20.20 -4.81 -1.64
CA GLY A 25 20.26 -4.60 -3.08
C GLY A 25 19.22 -5.39 -3.86
N GLN A 26 18.36 -6.18 -3.19
CA GLN A 26 17.33 -6.95 -3.87
C GLN A 26 16.33 -6.03 -4.58
N ARG A 27 15.91 -6.43 -5.79
CA ARG A 27 14.91 -5.74 -6.60
C ARG A 27 13.88 -6.76 -7.05
N ILE A 28 12.60 -6.38 -7.00
CA ILE A 28 11.47 -7.24 -7.35
C ILE A 28 10.64 -6.50 -8.39
N HIS A 29 10.51 -7.11 -9.57
CA HIS A 29 9.68 -6.59 -10.64
C HIS A 29 8.42 -7.43 -10.74
N TRP A 30 7.28 -6.80 -10.49
CA TRP A 30 5.98 -7.43 -10.39
C TRP A 30 4.89 -6.52 -10.97
N SER A 31 3.70 -7.08 -11.17
CA SER A 31 2.51 -6.33 -11.59
C SER A 31 1.25 -6.80 -10.85
N GLY A 32 0.28 -5.89 -10.73
CA GLY A 32 -1.11 -6.23 -10.45
C GLY A 32 -1.94 -5.92 -11.69
N ASP A 33 -2.70 -6.89 -12.17
CA ASP A 33 -3.63 -6.74 -13.28
C ASP A 33 -5.05 -6.91 -12.74
N PHE A 34 -5.91 -5.92 -12.97
CA PHE A 34 -7.30 -5.92 -12.54
C PHE A 34 -8.19 -5.59 -13.71
N GLN A 35 -9.07 -6.53 -14.07
CA GLN A 35 -10.15 -6.30 -15.03
C GLN A 35 -11.46 -6.39 -14.25
N ILE A 36 -12.00 -5.24 -13.83
CA ILE A 36 -13.17 -5.18 -12.93
C ILE A 36 -14.29 -4.36 -13.55
N ASP A 37 -15.54 -4.79 -13.37
CA ASP A 37 -16.73 -4.02 -13.75
C ASP A 37 -16.88 -2.81 -12.81
N PRO A 38 -16.72 -1.56 -13.30
CA PRO A 38 -16.78 -0.36 -12.45
C PRO A 38 -18.17 -0.09 -11.88
N ASN A 39 -19.22 -0.70 -12.44
CA ASN A 39 -20.59 -0.57 -11.97
C ASN A 39 -20.98 -1.64 -10.94
N PHE A 40 -20.10 -2.63 -10.71
CA PHE A 40 -20.35 -3.69 -9.75
C PHE A 40 -19.70 -3.37 -8.40
N ASN A 41 -20.55 -3.16 -7.39
CA ASN A 41 -20.14 -2.91 -6.01
C ASN A 41 -19.09 -1.78 -5.88
N GLY A 42 -19.40 -0.61 -6.46
CA GLY A 42 -18.51 0.56 -6.48
C GLY A 42 -18.13 1.08 -5.09
N ASN A 43 -17.05 1.87 -5.01
CA ASN A 43 -16.51 2.44 -3.76
C ASN A 43 -16.13 1.42 -2.67
N VAL A 44 -15.75 0.22 -3.09
CA VAL A 44 -15.23 -0.84 -2.22
C VAL A 44 -13.86 -1.27 -2.74
N VAL A 45 -12.87 -1.40 -1.85
CA VAL A 45 -11.54 -1.92 -2.20
C VAL A 45 -11.66 -3.39 -2.63
N LYS A 46 -11.20 -3.70 -3.83
CA LYS A 46 -11.37 -5.03 -4.45
C LYS A 46 -10.27 -6.01 -4.09
N GLY A 47 -9.06 -5.52 -3.88
CA GLY A 47 -7.93 -6.35 -3.52
C GLY A 47 -6.66 -5.52 -3.37
N PHE A 48 -5.60 -6.19 -2.96
CA PHE A 48 -4.31 -5.57 -2.69
C PHE A 48 -3.19 -6.45 -3.23
N CYS A 49 -2.60 -6.06 -4.36
CA CYS A 49 -1.40 -6.70 -4.90
C CYS A 49 -0.19 -5.99 -4.30
N PHE A 50 0.74 -6.75 -3.72
CA PHE A 50 1.85 -6.18 -2.97
C PHE A 50 3.06 -7.10 -2.97
N VAL A 51 4.21 -6.51 -2.67
CA VAL A 51 5.44 -7.19 -2.26
C VAL A 51 5.66 -6.88 -0.79
N GLY A 52 5.78 -7.93 0.02
CA GLY A 52 5.96 -7.81 1.46
C GLY A 52 7.36 -8.21 1.89
N LEU A 53 7.85 -7.57 2.96
CA LEU A 53 9.07 -8.01 3.63
C LEU A 53 8.82 -9.29 4.42
N THR A 54 9.79 -10.20 4.43
CA THR A 54 9.76 -11.45 5.23
C THR A 54 10.82 -11.46 6.33
N GLN A 55 11.62 -10.41 6.43
CA GLN A 55 12.71 -10.24 7.40
C GLN A 55 12.64 -8.85 8.02
N GLY A 56 13.26 -8.68 9.19
CA GLY A 56 13.22 -7.40 9.92
C GLY A 56 11.85 -7.04 10.50
N LEU A 57 10.92 -7.99 10.52
CA LEU A 57 9.60 -7.85 11.13
C LEU A 57 9.68 -7.85 12.66
N GLU A 58 8.63 -7.36 13.32
CA GLU A 58 8.47 -7.41 14.79
C GLU A 58 9.62 -6.76 15.59
N THR A 59 10.33 -5.84 14.95
CA THR A 59 11.35 -5.01 15.61
C THR A 59 10.69 -3.71 16.05
N ARG A 60 11.00 -3.23 17.25
CA ARG A 60 10.45 -1.96 17.73
C ARG A 60 10.89 -0.84 16.81
N LEU A 61 9.98 0.08 16.48
CA LEU A 61 10.29 1.24 15.63
C LEU A 61 11.44 2.09 16.18
N THR A 62 11.59 2.15 17.50
CA THR A 62 12.71 2.84 18.19
C THR A 62 14.06 2.20 17.95
N ASP A 63 14.08 0.88 17.71
CA ASP A 63 15.30 0.09 17.56
C ASP A 63 15.72 -0.01 16.07
N ILE A 64 14.81 0.29 15.15
CA ILE A 64 15.09 0.36 13.71
C ILE A 64 15.81 1.68 13.44
N ARG A 65 17.00 1.65 12.84
CA ARG A 65 17.73 2.89 12.49
C ARG A 65 17.12 3.59 11.27
N SER A 66 16.80 2.83 10.22
CA SER A 66 16.40 3.31 8.89
C SER A 66 15.60 2.23 8.16
N ILE A 67 14.65 2.64 7.33
CA ILE A 67 13.88 1.79 6.40
C ILE A 67 13.98 2.42 4.99
N PRO A 68 15.16 2.35 4.34
CA PRO A 68 15.33 2.90 3.01
C PRO A 68 14.52 2.10 2.00
N SER A 69 13.82 2.80 1.10
CA SER A 69 13.02 2.17 0.05
C SER A 69 13.06 2.97 -1.24
N THR A 70 13.12 2.24 -2.35
CA THR A 70 12.89 2.77 -3.69
C THR A 70 11.70 2.04 -4.29
N PHE A 71 10.75 2.76 -4.87
CA PHE A 71 9.62 2.17 -5.55
C PHE A 71 9.30 2.94 -6.83
N ASP A 72 9.62 2.34 -7.96
CA ASP A 72 9.23 2.81 -9.29
C ASP A 72 7.98 2.05 -9.74
N TRP A 73 7.01 2.76 -10.31
CA TRP A 73 5.81 2.13 -10.87
C TRP A 73 5.39 2.76 -12.19
N LYS A 74 4.65 1.96 -12.96
CA LYS A 74 3.92 2.40 -14.14
C LYS A 74 2.49 1.89 -14.03
N VAL A 75 1.56 2.71 -14.48
CA VAL A 75 0.16 2.34 -14.60
C VAL A 75 -0.14 2.24 -16.09
N TYR A 76 -0.61 1.07 -16.50
CA TYR A 76 -1.07 0.82 -17.86
C TYR A 76 -2.58 0.73 -17.81
N GLU A 77 -3.25 1.74 -18.37
CA GLU A 77 -4.71 1.86 -18.36
C GLU A 77 -5.25 1.85 -19.78
N GLU A 78 -6.30 1.07 -20.00
CA GLU A 78 -7.18 1.19 -21.17
C GLU A 78 -8.44 2.02 -20.86
N THR A 79 -8.74 2.25 -19.57
CA THR A 79 -9.94 2.95 -19.04
C THR A 79 -9.62 3.71 -17.74
N GLU A 80 -10.52 4.57 -17.28
CA GLU A 80 -10.39 5.33 -16.01
C GLU A 80 -10.07 4.43 -14.79
N TRP A 81 -8.90 4.63 -14.18
CA TRP A 81 -8.51 3.94 -12.94
C TRP A 81 -8.92 4.69 -11.67
N LYS A 82 -9.23 3.89 -10.64
CA LYS A 82 -9.48 4.34 -9.27
C LYS A 82 -8.73 3.42 -8.31
N GLY A 83 -7.77 3.96 -7.61
CA GLY A 83 -6.88 3.20 -6.75
C GLY A 83 -5.80 4.05 -6.10
N ASN A 84 -4.81 3.38 -5.52
CA ASN A 84 -3.64 4.03 -4.95
C ASN A 84 -2.37 3.22 -5.20
N VAL A 85 -1.24 3.88 -5.03
CA VAL A 85 0.09 3.29 -4.83
C VAL A 85 0.50 3.66 -3.41
N VAL A 86 0.77 2.66 -2.59
CA VAL A 86 0.79 2.84 -1.14
C VAL A 86 1.80 1.91 -0.48
N TYR A 87 2.48 2.42 0.54
CA TYR A 87 3.11 1.58 1.55
C TYR A 87 2.14 1.32 2.68
N ASP A 88 2.09 0.08 3.15
CA ASP A 88 1.15 -0.39 4.16
C ASP A 88 1.91 -1.13 5.27
N PHE A 89 1.75 -0.68 6.51
CA PHE A 89 2.48 -1.18 7.68
C PHE A 89 1.53 -1.58 8.79
N MET A 90 1.81 -2.74 9.38
CA MET A 90 1.16 -3.20 10.60
C MET A 90 2.11 -2.98 11.78
N SER A 91 1.60 -2.40 12.87
CA SER A 91 2.35 -2.21 14.12
C SER A 91 1.51 -2.62 15.32
N SER A 92 2.13 -3.25 16.31
CA SER A 92 1.48 -3.65 17.55
C SER A 92 2.49 -3.60 18.70
N ASP A 93 2.01 -3.26 19.89
CA ASP A 93 2.79 -3.36 21.13
C ASP A 93 2.98 -4.83 21.56
N THR A 94 2.21 -5.75 20.97
CA THR A 94 2.32 -7.19 21.20
C THR A 94 3.00 -7.85 20.01
N LYS A 95 4.15 -8.49 20.27
CA LYS A 95 4.86 -9.29 19.27
C LYS A 95 3.94 -10.38 18.70
N VAL A 96 4.08 -10.73 17.42
CA VAL A 96 3.24 -11.66 16.64
C VAL A 96 1.78 -11.25 16.44
N ASP A 97 1.33 -10.12 16.98
CA ASP A 97 0.00 -9.60 16.71
C ASP A 97 0.02 -8.63 15.52
N SER A 98 -0.65 -9.03 14.44
CA SER A 98 -0.82 -8.23 13.22
C SER A 98 -2.27 -8.13 12.78
N THR A 99 -3.20 -8.68 13.57
CA THR A 99 -4.59 -8.87 13.14
C THR A 99 -5.62 -8.46 14.18
N SER A 100 -5.23 -8.26 15.44
CA SER A 100 -6.19 -7.86 16.48
C SER A 100 -6.53 -6.38 16.40
N SER A 101 -7.62 -5.97 17.05
CA SER A 101 -8.01 -4.57 17.20
C SER A 101 -7.00 -3.72 17.99
N ASN A 102 -5.99 -4.32 18.64
CA ASN A 102 -4.91 -3.60 19.29
C ASN A 102 -3.77 -3.24 18.32
N THR A 103 -3.81 -3.77 17.11
CA THR A 103 -2.87 -3.45 16.03
C THR A 103 -3.26 -2.12 15.38
N GLN A 104 -2.27 -1.39 14.86
CA GLN A 104 -2.47 -0.23 14.00
C GLN A 104 -1.99 -0.52 12.59
N GLU A 105 -2.81 -0.16 11.61
CA GLU A 105 -2.47 -0.11 10.19
C GLU A 105 -2.08 1.33 9.82
N LEU A 106 -0.88 1.51 9.28
CA LEU A 106 -0.34 2.80 8.87
C LEU A 106 -0.10 2.77 7.36
N MET A 107 -0.77 3.65 6.63
CA MET A 107 -0.65 3.72 5.17
C MET A 107 -0.06 5.04 4.69
N LEU A 108 0.98 4.99 3.85
CA LEU A 108 1.54 6.15 3.15
C LEU A 108 1.18 6.07 1.66
N TRP A 109 0.22 6.90 1.24
CA TRP A 109 -0.27 6.90 -0.15
C TRP A 109 0.59 7.83 -1.00
N LEU A 110 1.40 7.25 -1.88
CA LEU A 110 2.32 7.97 -2.77
C LEU A 110 1.61 8.61 -3.97
N TYR A 111 0.61 7.89 -4.49
CA TYR A 111 -0.23 8.30 -5.60
C TYR A 111 -1.64 7.74 -5.40
N TRP A 112 -2.67 8.47 -5.82
CA TRP A 112 -4.06 8.01 -5.73
C TRP A 112 -4.94 8.68 -6.78
N GLN A 113 -6.01 7.99 -7.16
CA GLN A 113 -7.03 8.48 -8.09
C GLN A 113 -8.40 7.92 -7.68
N GLY A 114 -9.47 8.70 -7.88
CA GLY A 114 -10.84 8.26 -7.57
C GLY A 114 -11.52 8.98 -6.42
N GLY A 115 -11.15 10.23 -6.12
CA GLY A 115 -11.92 11.14 -5.26
C GLY A 115 -11.49 11.21 -3.79
N GLN A 116 -10.28 10.76 -3.45
CA GLN A 116 -9.64 11.07 -2.17
C GLN A 116 -9.06 12.52 -2.22
N TYR A 117 -8.63 13.16 -1.11
CA TYR A 117 -8.18 14.58 -1.17
C TYR A 117 -7.10 14.98 -0.14
N GLY A 118 -5.90 15.39 -0.62
CA GLY A 118 -4.92 16.25 0.09
C GLY A 118 -3.97 15.56 1.11
N TRP A 119 -2.99 16.32 1.66
CA TRP A 119 -2.26 15.96 2.90
C TRP A 119 -3.24 15.95 4.06
N LYS A 120 -3.92 14.83 4.22
CA LYS A 120 -4.86 14.60 5.30
C LYS A 120 -4.53 13.27 5.92
N LEU A 121 -4.36 13.30 7.24
CA LEU A 121 -4.39 12.10 8.05
C LEU A 121 -5.84 11.65 8.16
N TYR A 122 -6.17 10.53 7.53
CA TYR A 122 -7.46 9.87 7.70
C TYR A 122 -7.30 8.81 8.78
N GLN A 123 -8.12 8.89 9.81
CA GLN A 123 -8.16 7.89 10.87
C GLN A 123 -9.53 7.26 10.94
N GLY A 124 -9.55 5.94 11.13
CA GLY A 124 -10.79 5.18 11.24
C GLY A 124 -10.55 3.79 11.77
N VAL A 125 -11.63 3.02 11.83
CA VAL A 125 -11.59 1.60 12.20
C VAL A 125 -11.96 0.80 10.96
N ASN A 126 -11.11 -0.14 10.56
CA ASN A 126 -11.48 -1.15 9.59
C ASN A 126 -12.58 -2.02 10.23
N ARG A 127 -13.81 -1.93 9.73
CA ARG A 127 -14.98 -2.57 10.37
C ARG A 127 -14.96 -4.10 10.31
N ASP A 128 -14.18 -4.68 9.40
CA ASP A 128 -14.08 -6.12 9.25
C ASP A 128 -13.13 -6.72 10.31
N THR A 129 -12.07 -5.98 10.66
CA THR A 129 -11.01 -6.45 11.58
C THR A 129 -11.02 -5.79 12.95
N GLY A 130 -11.63 -4.61 13.07
CA GLY A 130 -11.56 -3.76 14.26
C GLY A 130 -10.23 -3.00 14.42
N ILE A 131 -9.35 -3.07 13.42
CA ILE A 131 -8.03 -2.42 13.44
C ILE A 131 -8.18 -0.91 13.25
N ASN A 132 -7.41 -0.13 14.02
CA ASN A 132 -7.29 1.30 13.78
C ASN A 132 -6.38 1.55 12.58
N VAL A 133 -6.88 2.31 11.61
CA VAL A 133 -6.17 2.65 10.38
C VAL A 133 -5.85 4.13 10.38
N SER A 134 -4.59 4.48 10.13
CA SER A 134 -4.13 5.85 9.90
C SER A 134 -3.50 5.94 8.51
N SER A 135 -4.10 6.72 7.62
CA SER A 135 -3.61 6.92 6.25
C SER A 135 -3.16 8.36 6.05
N LEU A 136 -1.90 8.55 5.66
CA LEU A 136 -1.39 9.83 5.20
C LEU A 136 -1.35 9.85 3.67
N LEU A 137 -2.05 10.81 3.07
CA LEU A 137 -2.14 10.94 1.63
C LEU A 137 -1.22 12.06 1.13
N ALA A 138 -0.40 11.79 0.12
CA ALA A 138 0.24 12.88 -0.62
C ALA A 138 -0.84 13.77 -1.28
N PRO A 139 -0.69 15.10 -1.29
CA PRO A 139 -1.66 16.01 -1.86
C PRO A 139 -1.57 15.89 -3.37
N GLU A 140 -2.67 16.18 -4.05
CA GLU A 140 -2.79 16.00 -5.50
C GLU A 140 -1.67 16.68 -6.31
N ASN A 141 -1.20 17.85 -5.86
CA ASN A 141 -0.10 18.58 -6.51
C ASN A 141 1.32 18.20 -6.03
N LYS A 142 1.47 17.23 -5.12
CA LYS A 142 2.76 16.72 -4.64
C LYS A 142 2.78 15.19 -4.51
N MET A 143 1.97 14.48 -5.30
CA MET A 143 2.10 13.03 -5.41
C MET A 143 3.46 12.67 -6.00
N PHE A 144 3.94 11.47 -5.70
CA PHE A 144 5.22 10.94 -6.19
C PHE A 144 5.14 10.39 -7.63
N GLY A 145 4.24 10.96 -8.45
CA GLY A 145 3.95 10.48 -9.79
C GLY A 145 2.74 11.17 -10.42
N ASN A 146 2.29 10.61 -11.53
CA ASN A 146 1.08 10.97 -12.26
C ASN A 146 0.33 9.70 -12.71
N ALA A 147 -0.72 9.88 -13.52
CA ALA A 147 -1.60 8.80 -13.97
C ALA A 147 -0.89 7.69 -14.77
N SER A 148 0.34 7.89 -15.25
CA SER A 148 1.04 6.89 -16.06
C SER A 148 2.25 6.29 -15.35
N ALA A 149 2.90 7.02 -14.45
CA ALA A 149 4.10 6.54 -13.75
C ALA A 149 4.44 7.39 -12.53
N GLY A 150 5.28 6.83 -11.65
CA GLY A 150 5.87 7.55 -10.54
C GLY A 150 7.07 6.81 -9.95
N ALA A 151 7.73 7.48 -9.02
CA ALA A 151 8.89 6.97 -8.33
C ALA A 151 8.98 7.55 -6.92
N PHE A 152 9.32 6.71 -5.96
CA PHE A 152 9.69 7.09 -4.60
C PHE A 152 11.12 6.65 -4.31
N ASP A 153 11.88 7.52 -3.65
CA ASP A 153 13.19 7.23 -3.07
C ASP A 153 13.28 7.98 -1.74
N GLY A 154 13.39 7.25 -0.63
CA GLY A 154 13.43 7.85 0.70
C GLY A 154 13.51 6.82 1.82
N ASP A 155 13.55 7.34 3.06
CA ASP A 155 13.48 6.52 4.27
C ASP A 155 12.06 6.55 4.84
N ILE A 156 11.40 5.40 4.86
CA ILE A 156 10.02 5.28 5.35
C ILE A 156 9.95 5.54 6.86
N LYS A 157 11.04 5.32 7.60
CA LYS A 157 11.07 5.56 9.04
C LYS A 157 10.74 7.01 9.37
N ASP A 158 11.21 7.98 8.56
CA ASP A 158 10.96 9.40 8.78
C ASP A 158 9.46 9.72 8.80
N TRP A 159 8.68 8.98 8.01
CA TRP A 159 7.23 9.09 8.01
C TRP A 159 6.59 8.37 9.20
N LEU A 160 7.02 7.14 9.51
CA LEU A 160 6.46 6.36 10.62
C LEU A 160 6.59 7.05 11.98
N VAL A 161 7.67 7.80 12.20
CA VAL A 161 7.89 8.53 13.47
C VAL A 161 7.22 9.90 13.51
N ALA A 162 6.68 10.39 12.39
CA ALA A 162 6.00 11.67 12.30
C ALA A 162 4.48 11.57 12.54
N LEU A 163 3.93 10.35 12.49
CA LEU A 163 2.54 10.02 12.85
C LEU A 163 2.39 9.85 14.37
#